data_AF-A0A2K8XFE6-F1
#
_entry.id   AF-A0A2K8XFE6-F1
#
_cell.length_a   1.000
_cell.length_b   1.000
_cell.length_c   1.000
_cell.angle_alpha   90.00
_cell.angle_beta   90.00
_cell.angle_gamma   90.00
#
_symmetry.space_group_name_H-M   'P 1'
#
loop_
_entity.id
_entity.type
_entity.pdbx_description
1 polymer ?
#
loop_
_entity_poly.entity_id
_entity_poly.type
_entity_poly.pdbx_seq_one_letter_code
_entity_poly.pdbx_strand_id
1 'polypeptide(L)'
;MHMRKFLLFFLISYSVFSQNEYPQDYFRSPLDINIVLAGTFAELRSNHFHSGLDIKTKQIVGLKVYGVADGYVSRIKIAHFGYGKALYITHPNGYTSVYAHLQKFSPAIEKYIKAKQYEKESFEIEVFPTSEELKITKGEIIAYSGNTGSSSGPHLHFEIRDNAERPINPMLFGVDVKDTTKPIISNVYAYPIGDNSHVNGSNKKQKLRVIPQKNGDYKIEDLKAFGTIGFAVQTVDRQDLAANKNGVYNISTYFNGVQNFEIDFKRFSFAETKHLNRLIDYSHFKTEKQRLQKLFIEENNPLSLYDNIIDSGYITIYDSTASVYKAKISDFKGNETNLDITIKGDVKLPNDVEEKVTTQHYIQHDLEAELEQDKFKVGFYKDTFYDSFFIDFSVKNDTLTLHKPILPVKKSFTISYDISDFNEEDLKQLYIAELIGWNDWPSYSTTKRKGNTLSTYTKDLGTYVLARDTIAPTIKAVNFKDGSWLSKYRYLKVKINDVGTGLSSYRATVNGKWILMEYNYKKKILTYDFNDAVVTETKNKLKVIVTDNVGNNTTFETTFFRK
;
A
#
# COMPACT_ATOMS: atom_id res chain seq x y z
N MET A 1 -10.61 -39.84 73.18
CA MET A 1 -10.70 -40.37 71.81
C MET A 1 -10.87 -39.19 70.86
N HIS A 2 -9.93 -39.02 69.92
CA HIS A 2 -9.80 -37.86 69.02
C HIS A 2 -10.95 -37.72 68.02
N MET A 3 -11.27 -36.47 67.62
CA MET A 3 -11.69 -36.01 66.26
C MET A 3 -12.65 -34.81 66.36
N ARG A 4 -12.61 -33.76 65.53
CA ARG A 4 -11.67 -33.23 64.53
C ARG A 4 -12.22 -31.81 64.27
N LYS A 5 -11.42 -30.76 64.43
CA LYS A 5 -11.85 -29.39 64.05
C LYS A 5 -11.88 -29.31 62.53
N PHE A 6 -13.05 -29.06 61.95
CA PHE A 6 -13.20 -28.76 60.53
C PHE A 6 -12.99 -27.24 60.34
N LEU A 7 -11.85 -26.86 59.78
CA LEU A 7 -11.64 -25.52 59.23
C LEU A 7 -12.32 -25.48 57.85
N LEU A 8 -13.37 -24.68 57.68
CA LEU A 8 -13.90 -24.35 56.37
C LEU A 8 -12.95 -23.33 55.72
N PHE A 9 -12.18 -23.77 54.72
CA PHE A 9 -11.45 -22.89 53.83
C PHE A 9 -12.45 -22.32 52.80
N PHE A 10 -12.79 -21.04 52.92
CA PHE A 10 -13.51 -20.32 51.86
C PHE A 10 -12.52 -20.07 50.71
N LEU A 11 -12.62 -20.88 49.65
CA LEU A 11 -11.99 -20.59 48.36
C LEU A 11 -12.72 -19.42 47.72
N ILE A 12 -12.17 -18.21 47.85
CA ILE A 12 -12.55 -17.06 47.05
C ILE A 12 -12.01 -17.32 45.64
N SER A 13 -12.86 -17.80 44.76
CA SER A 13 -12.61 -17.83 43.32
C SER A 13 -12.56 -16.39 42.82
N TYR A 14 -11.35 -15.86 42.66
CA TYR A 14 -11.13 -14.68 41.83
C TYR A 14 -11.51 -15.06 40.39
N SER A 15 -12.66 -14.56 39.94
CA SER A 15 -12.95 -14.47 38.52
C SER A 15 -11.86 -13.62 37.89
N VAL A 16 -10.91 -14.27 37.22
CA VAL A 16 -9.97 -13.60 36.33
C VAL A 16 -10.83 -13.02 35.21
N PHE A 17 -11.17 -11.74 35.32
CA PHE A 17 -11.65 -10.99 34.17
C PHE A 17 -10.58 -11.17 33.09
N SER A 18 -10.95 -11.80 31.98
CA SER A 18 -10.13 -11.80 30.77
C SER A 18 -9.74 -10.36 30.51
N GLN A 19 -8.45 -10.04 30.64
CA GLN A 19 -7.97 -8.73 30.26
C GLN A 19 -8.21 -8.61 28.77
N ASN A 20 -9.04 -7.66 28.34
CA ASN A 20 -9.12 -7.31 26.93
C ASN A 20 -7.69 -6.97 26.48
N GLU A 21 -7.18 -7.69 25.47
CA GLU A 21 -5.80 -7.53 24.98
C GLU A 21 -5.51 -6.07 24.56
N TYR A 22 -6.55 -5.34 24.15
CA TYR A 22 -6.48 -3.96 23.71
C TYR A 22 -7.38 -3.03 24.56
N PRO A 23 -6.86 -1.87 25.01
CA PRO A 23 -7.63 -0.94 25.84
C PRO A 23 -8.70 -0.22 25.02
N GLN A 24 -9.97 -0.37 25.41
CA GLN A 24 -11.11 0.24 24.71
C GLN A 24 -11.33 1.72 25.05
N ASP A 25 -11.05 2.14 26.30
CA ASP A 25 -11.39 3.49 26.78
C ASP A 25 -10.18 4.43 26.92
N TYR A 26 -8.97 3.91 26.66
CA TYR A 26 -7.73 4.68 26.80
C TYR A 26 -7.61 5.75 25.72
N PHE A 27 -7.95 5.40 24.47
CA PHE A 27 -7.86 6.30 23.32
C PHE A 27 -9.21 6.99 23.05
N ARG A 28 -9.21 8.31 22.84
CA ARG A 28 -10.36 9.02 22.28
C ARG A 28 -10.38 8.92 20.75
N SER A 29 -11.52 9.23 20.13
CA SER A 29 -11.57 9.42 18.68
C SER A 29 -10.61 10.54 18.21
N PRO A 30 -9.88 10.37 17.09
CA PRO A 30 -8.95 11.38 16.55
C PRO A 30 -9.66 12.60 15.94
N LEU A 31 -10.99 12.52 15.71
CA LEU A 31 -11.83 13.58 15.17
C LEU A 31 -13.13 13.72 15.97
N ASP A 32 -13.67 14.95 16.06
CA ASP A 32 -14.98 15.24 16.66
C ASP A 32 -16.12 15.13 15.63
N ILE A 33 -16.19 14.01 14.93
CA ILE A 33 -17.25 13.71 13.95
C ILE A 33 -17.68 12.25 14.10
N ASN A 34 -18.87 11.92 13.59
CA ASN A 34 -19.23 10.53 13.37
C ASN A 34 -18.25 9.87 12.39
N ILE A 35 -17.66 8.74 12.78
CA ILE A 35 -16.64 8.05 12.00
C ILE A 35 -17.29 7.29 10.85
N VAL A 36 -16.87 7.60 9.63
CA VAL A 36 -17.26 6.89 8.41
C VAL A 36 -15.98 6.59 7.63
N LEU A 37 -15.79 5.33 7.25
CA LEU A 37 -14.55 4.88 6.62
C LEU A 37 -14.60 4.93 5.10
N ALA A 38 -13.48 5.32 4.49
CA ALA A 38 -13.18 5.18 3.07
C ALA A 38 -12.34 3.93 2.76
N GLY A 39 -11.68 3.38 3.78
CA GLY A 39 -10.87 2.16 3.71
C GLY A 39 -10.64 1.60 5.11
N THR A 40 -10.65 0.26 5.24
CA THR A 40 -10.47 -0.45 6.51
C THR A 40 -9.05 -0.97 6.68
N PHE A 41 -8.72 -1.39 7.90
CA PHE A 41 -7.44 -2.02 8.20
C PHE A 41 -7.23 -3.30 7.39
N ALA A 42 -5.99 -3.53 7.00
CA ALA A 42 -5.53 -4.63 6.16
C ALA A 42 -6.27 -4.84 4.83
N GLU A 43 -7.00 -3.82 4.36
CA GLU A 43 -7.58 -3.84 3.02
C GLU A 43 -6.49 -4.02 1.94
N LEU A 44 -6.79 -4.81 0.93
CA LEU A 44 -5.83 -5.16 -0.12
C LEU A 44 -5.53 -3.97 -1.05
N ARG A 45 -4.34 -3.39 -0.96
CA ARG A 45 -3.86 -2.38 -1.93
C ARG A 45 -2.96 -3.03 -2.99
N SER A 46 -2.50 -2.23 -3.97
CA SER A 46 -1.73 -2.72 -5.12
C SER A 46 -0.58 -3.65 -4.77
N ASN A 47 0.21 -3.30 -3.75
CA ASN A 47 1.43 -4.03 -3.37
C ASN A 47 1.64 -4.10 -1.84
N HIS A 48 0.60 -3.83 -1.04
CA HIS A 48 0.66 -3.81 0.43
C HIS A 48 -0.75 -3.86 1.03
N PHE A 49 -0.86 -4.24 2.29
CA PHE A 49 -2.04 -4.09 3.14
C PHE A 49 -2.15 -2.65 3.67
N HIS A 50 -3.38 -2.15 3.73
CA HIS A 50 -3.67 -0.86 4.34
C HIS A 50 -3.42 -0.88 5.86
N SER A 51 -2.53 -0.03 6.38
CA SER A 51 -2.05 -0.11 7.77
C SER A 51 -2.89 0.62 8.81
N GLY A 52 -4.05 1.16 8.42
CA GLY A 52 -4.88 1.95 9.31
C GLY A 52 -6.32 2.06 8.85
N LEU A 53 -7.01 3.08 9.33
CA LEU A 53 -8.34 3.48 8.91
C LEU A 53 -8.27 4.78 8.11
N ASP A 54 -8.94 4.82 6.95
CA ASP A 54 -9.11 6.06 6.19
C ASP A 54 -10.44 6.70 6.61
N ILE A 55 -10.40 7.63 7.57
CA ILE A 55 -11.59 8.28 8.12
C ILE A 55 -12.01 9.44 7.22
N LYS A 56 -13.22 9.37 6.65
CA LYS A 56 -13.75 10.42 5.76
C LYS A 56 -13.93 11.73 6.50
N THR A 57 -13.43 12.80 5.90
CA THR A 57 -13.61 14.17 6.42
C THR A 57 -14.69 14.92 5.64
N LYS A 58 -15.75 14.22 5.19
CA LYS A 58 -16.88 14.82 4.45
C LYS A 58 -16.45 15.71 3.26
N GLN A 59 -15.42 15.26 2.53
CA GLN A 59 -14.80 15.98 1.39
C GLN A 59 -14.18 17.35 1.73
N ILE A 60 -13.97 17.66 3.01
CA ILE A 60 -13.31 18.90 3.43
C ILE A 60 -11.93 18.63 4.02
N VAL A 61 -11.01 19.57 3.78
CA VAL A 61 -9.72 19.65 4.46
C VAL A 61 -9.82 20.62 5.62
N GLY A 62 -8.97 20.46 6.64
CA GLY A 62 -8.86 21.41 7.74
C GLY A 62 -9.69 21.08 8.98
N LEU A 63 -10.24 19.87 9.10
CA LEU A 63 -10.87 19.45 10.36
C LEU A 63 -9.81 19.32 11.45
N LYS A 64 -10.13 19.74 12.67
CA LYS A 64 -9.23 19.57 13.82
C LYS A 64 -8.97 18.08 14.05
N VAL A 65 -7.70 17.73 14.15
CA VAL A 65 -7.21 16.39 14.51
C VAL A 65 -6.67 16.48 15.91
N TYR A 66 -7.03 15.51 16.75
CA TYR A 66 -6.74 15.54 18.18
C TYR A 66 -5.82 14.40 18.60
N GLY A 67 -4.98 14.65 19.60
CA GLY A 67 -4.19 13.61 20.25
C GLY A 67 -5.09 12.60 20.93
N VAL A 68 -4.99 11.32 20.55
CA VAL A 68 -5.92 10.28 21.05
C VAL A 68 -5.67 9.89 22.51
N ALA A 69 -4.49 10.14 23.04
CA ALA A 69 -4.12 9.97 24.45
C ALA A 69 -2.90 10.85 24.78
N ASP A 70 -2.56 10.94 26.07
CA ASP A 70 -1.32 11.58 26.52
C ASP A 70 -0.10 10.90 25.89
N GLY A 71 0.96 11.67 25.64
CA GLY A 71 2.19 11.16 25.03
C GLY A 71 3.13 12.27 24.59
N TYR A 72 3.96 11.97 23.59
CA TYR A 72 4.83 12.94 22.95
C TYR A 72 4.97 12.64 21.46
N VAL A 73 5.26 13.67 20.66
CA VAL A 73 5.55 13.50 19.23
C VAL A 73 6.90 12.81 19.08
N SER A 74 6.90 11.54 18.67
CA SER A 74 8.11 10.73 18.52
C SER A 74 8.70 10.77 17.10
N ARG A 75 7.89 11.12 16.10
CA ARG A 75 8.34 11.28 14.71
C ARG A 75 7.44 12.24 13.95
N ILE A 76 8.07 13.06 13.11
CA ILE A 76 7.40 13.87 12.09
C ILE A 76 8.02 13.51 10.75
N LYS A 77 7.18 13.17 9.77
CA LYS A 77 7.63 12.91 8.40
C LYS A 77 6.81 13.74 7.42
N ILE A 78 7.48 14.51 6.58
CA ILE A 78 6.90 15.27 5.49
C ILE A 78 7.52 14.76 4.19
N ALA A 79 6.68 14.28 3.27
CA ALA A 79 7.07 13.86 1.94
C ALA A 79 6.02 14.30 0.90
N HIS A 80 6.40 14.34 -0.38
CA HIS A 80 5.44 14.62 -1.46
C HIS A 80 4.44 13.47 -1.67
N PHE A 81 4.88 12.24 -1.44
CA PHE A 81 4.14 10.99 -1.66
C PHE A 81 3.96 10.20 -0.35
N GLY A 82 3.31 9.04 -0.42
CA GLY A 82 3.03 8.22 0.76
C GLY A 82 2.07 8.92 1.71
N TYR A 83 2.39 8.96 3.01
CA TYR A 83 1.55 9.64 4.01
C TYR A 83 1.48 11.16 3.88
N GLY A 84 2.36 11.79 3.08
CA GLY A 84 2.40 13.25 3.02
C GLY A 84 2.97 13.85 4.30
N LYS A 85 2.22 14.76 4.94
CA LYS A 85 2.51 15.23 6.31
C LYS A 85 1.95 14.20 7.30
N ALA A 86 2.85 13.58 8.05
CA ALA A 86 2.54 12.55 9.03
C ALA A 86 3.10 12.89 10.41
N LEU A 87 2.31 12.61 11.45
CA LEU A 87 2.65 12.79 12.85
C LEU A 87 2.54 11.44 13.57
N TYR A 88 3.53 11.13 14.40
CA TYR A 88 3.57 9.92 15.22
C TYR A 88 3.64 10.35 16.68
N ILE A 89 2.77 9.78 17.51
CA ILE A 89 2.70 10.09 18.94
C ILE A 89 2.88 8.79 19.71
N THR A 90 3.94 8.70 20.50
CA THR A 90 4.19 7.56 21.38
C THR A 90 3.54 7.81 22.74
N HIS A 91 2.81 6.82 23.22
CA HIS A 91 2.00 6.90 24.43
C HIS A 91 2.64 6.13 25.60
N PRO A 92 2.39 6.52 26.86
CA PRO A 92 2.93 5.82 28.03
C PRO A 92 2.58 4.33 28.13
N ASN A 93 1.52 3.88 27.47
CA ASN A 93 1.10 2.48 27.45
C ASN A 93 1.84 1.61 26.40
N GLY A 94 2.83 2.16 25.68
CA GLY A 94 3.64 1.40 24.72
C GLY A 94 3.04 1.26 23.31
N TYR A 95 1.99 2.02 23.00
CA TYR A 95 1.48 2.12 21.63
C TYR A 95 1.87 3.46 21.00
N THR A 96 1.94 3.48 19.67
CA THR A 96 2.12 4.70 18.87
C THR A 96 0.88 4.95 18.02
N SER A 97 0.32 6.16 18.08
CA SER A 97 -0.72 6.59 17.13
C SER A 97 -0.11 7.36 15.97
N VAL A 98 -0.61 7.12 14.75
CA VAL A 98 -0.13 7.77 13.52
C VAL A 98 -1.26 8.52 12.83
N TYR A 99 -0.97 9.74 12.39
CA TYR A 99 -1.92 10.64 11.72
C TYR A 99 -1.30 11.10 10.42
N ALA A 100 -1.93 10.77 9.29
CA ALA A 100 -1.38 11.02 7.97
C ALA A 100 -2.33 11.81 7.06
N HIS A 101 -1.80 12.23 5.91
CA HIS A 101 -2.44 13.10 4.93
C HIS A 101 -2.81 14.49 5.47
N LEU A 102 -2.15 14.94 6.54
CA LEU A 102 -2.47 16.20 7.23
C LEU A 102 -2.26 17.43 6.35
N GLN A 103 -3.10 18.45 6.49
CA GLN A 103 -2.92 19.72 5.80
C GLN A 103 -1.78 20.54 6.42
N LYS A 104 -1.79 20.63 7.75
CA LYS A 104 -0.86 21.41 8.58
C LYS A 104 -0.88 20.88 10.01
N PHE A 105 0.16 21.15 10.78
CA PHE A 105 0.23 20.78 12.19
C PHE A 105 -0.38 21.87 13.08
N SER A 106 -0.47 21.60 14.38
CA SER A 106 -0.76 22.62 15.39
C SER A 106 0.32 23.71 15.41
N PRO A 107 0.05 24.92 15.90
CA PRO A 107 1.03 26.02 15.87
C PRO A 107 2.40 25.68 16.49
N ALA A 108 2.42 24.91 17.58
CA ALA A 108 3.67 24.50 18.25
C ALA A 108 4.50 23.55 17.36
N ILE A 109 3.85 22.51 16.83
CA ILE A 109 4.51 21.50 15.97
C ILE A 109 4.92 22.12 14.63
N GLU A 110 4.08 22.97 14.05
CA GLU A 110 4.36 23.67 12.79
C GLU A 110 5.58 24.58 12.93
N LYS A 111 5.70 25.32 14.04
CA LYS A 111 6.88 26.15 14.33
C LYS A 111 8.14 25.31 14.44
N TYR A 112 8.08 24.20 15.17
CA TYR A 112 9.20 23.26 15.34
C TYR A 112 9.67 22.71 13.99
N ILE A 113 8.76 22.16 13.18
CA ILE A 113 9.14 21.50 11.93
C ILE A 113 9.62 22.49 10.87
N LYS A 114 9.02 23.69 10.79
CA LYS A 114 9.48 24.72 9.87
C LYS A 114 10.91 25.17 10.17
N ALA A 115 11.24 25.37 11.45
CA ALA A 115 12.62 25.70 11.84
C ALA A 115 13.61 24.65 11.32
N LYS A 116 13.27 23.36 11.41
CA LYS A 116 14.08 22.26 10.89
C LYS A 116 14.13 22.20 9.37
N GLN A 117 13.04 22.53 8.67
CA GLN A 117 13.02 22.61 7.21
C GLN A 117 13.89 23.76 6.68
N TYR A 118 13.87 24.92 7.34
CA TYR A 118 14.75 26.04 6.99
C TYR A 118 16.22 25.77 7.33
N GLU A 119 16.51 25.11 8.45
CA GLU A 119 17.87 24.67 8.81
C GLU A 119 18.45 23.73 7.73
N LYS A 120 17.64 22.82 7.20
CA LYS A 120 18.05 21.86 6.16
C LYS A 120 17.85 22.34 4.72
N GLU A 121 17.24 23.50 4.52
CA GLU A 121 16.73 23.99 3.22
C GLU A 121 15.97 22.92 2.40
N SER A 122 15.09 22.15 3.07
CA SER A 122 14.37 21.04 2.45
C SER A 122 12.89 21.03 2.80
N PHE A 123 12.04 20.79 1.80
CA PHE A 123 10.62 20.51 2.03
C PHE A 123 10.43 19.12 2.64
N GLU A 124 11.02 18.10 2.04
CA GLU A 124 10.94 16.75 2.60
C GLU A 124 11.86 16.64 3.81
N ILE A 125 11.31 16.16 4.91
CA ILE A 125 12.05 16.07 6.16
C ILE A 125 11.51 14.94 7.02
N GLU A 126 12.41 14.32 7.75
CA GLU A 126 12.10 13.36 8.79
C GLU A 126 12.89 13.74 10.06
N VAL A 127 12.20 13.85 11.18
CA VAL A 127 12.77 14.20 12.48
C VAL A 127 12.14 13.36 13.59
N PHE A 128 12.89 13.17 14.67
CA PHE A 128 12.51 12.37 15.84
C PHE A 128 12.66 13.24 17.09
N PRO A 129 11.65 14.05 17.43
CA PRO A 129 11.69 14.85 18.65
C PRO A 129 11.81 13.95 19.90
N THR A 130 12.51 14.45 20.90
CA THR A 130 12.60 13.84 22.23
C THR A 130 11.27 14.01 22.99
N SER A 131 11.10 13.22 24.04
CA SER A 131 9.89 13.26 24.88
C SER A 131 9.63 14.59 25.61
N GLU A 132 10.62 15.49 25.65
CA GLU A 132 10.53 16.79 26.31
C GLU A 132 10.21 17.94 25.34
N GLU A 133 10.45 17.77 24.04
CA GLU A 133 10.31 18.85 23.05
C GLU A 133 8.85 19.12 22.67
N LEU A 134 8.05 18.06 22.48
CA LEU A 134 6.68 18.14 21.97
C LEU A 134 5.76 17.16 22.72
N LYS A 135 5.41 17.52 23.96
CA LYS A 135 4.43 16.78 24.77
C LYS A 135 3.02 16.98 24.26
N ILE A 136 2.22 15.92 24.31
CA ILE A 136 0.82 15.90 23.89
C ILE A 136 -0.07 15.46 25.06
N THR A 137 -1.17 16.17 25.26
CA THR A 137 -2.27 15.84 26.18
C THR A 137 -3.45 15.28 25.40
N LYS A 138 -4.14 14.28 25.97
CA LYS A 138 -5.34 13.68 25.39
C LYS A 138 -6.36 14.78 25.06
N GLY A 139 -6.73 14.85 23.80
CA GLY A 139 -7.74 15.78 23.29
C GLY A 139 -7.26 17.18 22.90
N GLU A 140 -5.97 17.48 22.97
CA GLU A 140 -5.46 18.72 22.36
C GLU A 140 -5.43 18.63 20.83
N ILE A 141 -5.47 19.79 20.17
CA ILE A 141 -5.37 19.87 18.70
C ILE A 141 -3.91 19.69 18.29
N ILE A 142 -3.61 18.62 17.57
CA ILE A 142 -2.26 18.29 17.11
C ILE A 142 -2.04 18.63 15.63
N ALA A 143 -3.10 18.66 14.84
CA ALA A 143 -3.03 18.91 13.41
C ALA A 143 -4.40 19.24 12.83
N TYR A 144 -4.43 19.39 11.51
CA TYR A 144 -5.64 19.57 10.73
C TYR A 144 -5.65 18.58 9.56
N SER A 145 -6.78 17.92 9.33
CA SER A 145 -6.94 16.90 8.29
C SER A 145 -6.69 17.48 6.90
N GLY A 146 -6.29 16.65 5.94
CA GLY A 146 -5.86 17.17 4.65
C GLY A 146 -6.00 16.19 3.49
N ASN A 147 -5.12 16.38 2.51
CA ASN A 147 -5.03 15.58 1.29
C ASN A 147 -3.59 15.60 0.75
N THR A 148 -2.60 15.71 1.65
CA THR A 148 -1.17 15.66 1.27
C THR A 148 -0.73 14.22 1.03
N GLY A 149 0.34 14.01 0.27
CA GLY A 149 0.80 12.66 -0.05
C GLY A 149 -0.09 11.94 -1.05
N SER A 150 0.08 10.62 -1.11
CA SER A 150 -0.62 9.68 -2.00
C SER A 150 -2.06 9.42 -1.52
N SER A 151 -2.92 10.43 -1.64
CA SER A 151 -4.33 10.39 -1.26
C SER A 151 -5.24 10.77 -2.44
N SER A 152 -6.34 10.04 -2.65
CA SER A 152 -7.31 10.31 -3.71
C SER A 152 -8.33 11.41 -3.35
N GLY A 153 -8.49 11.73 -2.06
CA GLY A 153 -9.47 12.71 -1.59
C GLY A 153 -9.29 13.05 -0.11
N PRO A 154 -9.93 14.13 0.39
CA PRO A 154 -9.80 14.53 1.79
C PRO A 154 -10.24 13.44 2.79
N HIS A 155 -9.32 13.02 3.65
CA HIS A 155 -9.56 12.07 4.74
C HIS A 155 -8.43 12.20 5.79
N LEU A 156 -8.60 11.56 6.94
CA LEU A 156 -7.53 11.30 7.91
C LEU A 156 -7.17 9.83 7.84
N HIS A 157 -5.92 9.50 7.54
CA HIS A 157 -5.41 8.15 7.73
C HIS A 157 -4.91 8.03 9.17
N PHE A 158 -5.43 7.04 9.90
CA PHE A 158 -5.19 6.85 11.33
C PHE A 158 -4.75 5.42 11.63
N GLU A 159 -3.67 5.28 12.40
CA GLU A 159 -3.12 3.98 12.80
C GLU A 159 -2.88 3.91 14.31
N ILE A 160 -2.88 2.69 14.83
CA ILE A 160 -2.28 2.33 16.10
C ILE A 160 -1.21 1.26 15.81
N ARG A 161 -0.03 1.41 16.42
CA ARG A 161 1.09 0.48 16.29
C ARG A 161 1.58 0.02 17.65
N ASP A 162 2.06 -1.22 17.73
CA ASP A 162 2.80 -1.69 18.90
C ASP A 162 4.26 -1.18 18.95
N ASN A 163 4.98 -1.51 20.02
CA ASN A 163 6.39 -1.16 20.20
C ASN A 163 7.34 -1.69 19.10
N ALA A 164 6.91 -2.70 18.33
CA ALA A 164 7.67 -3.21 17.18
C ALA A 164 7.26 -2.51 15.87
N GLU A 165 6.52 -1.40 15.95
CA GLU A 165 5.98 -0.63 14.83
C GLU A 165 5.06 -1.46 13.91
N ARG A 166 4.48 -2.55 14.42
CA ARG A 166 3.50 -3.34 13.68
C ARG A 166 2.13 -2.65 13.77
N PRO A 167 1.50 -2.31 12.65
CA PRO A 167 0.16 -1.72 12.65
C PRO A 167 -0.87 -2.75 13.12
N ILE A 168 -1.81 -2.28 13.93
CA ILE A 168 -2.91 -3.06 14.51
C ILE A 168 -4.22 -2.37 14.13
N ASN A 169 -5.27 -3.14 13.89
CA ASN A 169 -6.59 -2.60 13.57
C ASN A 169 -7.06 -1.60 14.65
N PRO A 170 -7.20 -0.29 14.34
CA PRO A 170 -7.58 0.71 15.34
C PRO A 170 -8.98 0.50 15.94
N MET A 171 -9.84 -0.27 15.28
CA MET A 171 -11.16 -0.63 15.82
C MET A 171 -11.04 -1.51 17.08
N LEU A 172 -9.92 -2.22 17.26
CA LEU A 172 -9.60 -2.95 18.49
C LEU A 172 -9.31 -2.01 19.68
N PHE A 173 -9.22 -0.69 19.47
CA PHE A 173 -8.88 0.30 20.51
C PHE A 173 -10.03 1.29 20.77
N GLY A 174 -11.28 0.83 20.61
CA GLY A 174 -12.47 1.64 20.88
C GLY A 174 -12.89 2.59 19.74
N VAL A 175 -12.28 2.50 18.56
CA VAL A 175 -12.79 3.24 17.38
C VAL A 175 -14.05 2.57 16.87
N ASP A 176 -15.20 3.13 17.25
CA ASP A 176 -16.51 2.61 16.87
C ASP A 176 -16.96 3.09 15.49
N VAL A 177 -17.34 2.14 14.64
CA VAL A 177 -17.92 2.38 13.31
C VAL A 177 -19.18 1.54 13.20
N LYS A 178 -20.30 2.19 12.88
CA LYS A 178 -21.58 1.50 12.73
C LYS A 178 -21.54 0.56 11.53
N ASP A 179 -21.82 -0.72 11.78
CA ASP A 179 -21.92 -1.74 10.75
C ASP A 179 -22.89 -2.85 11.15
N THR A 180 -23.93 -3.06 10.35
CA THR A 180 -24.92 -4.14 10.49
C THR A 180 -24.98 -5.01 9.23
N THR A 181 -24.12 -4.75 8.25
CA THR A 181 -24.18 -5.32 6.93
C THR A 181 -23.28 -6.54 6.85
N LYS A 182 -23.83 -7.67 6.40
CA LYS A 182 -23.03 -8.88 6.19
C LYS A 182 -22.03 -8.71 5.03
N PRO A 183 -20.82 -9.27 5.12
CA PRO A 183 -19.88 -9.34 4.00
C PRO A 183 -20.47 -10.00 2.75
N ILE A 184 -20.07 -9.53 1.57
CA ILE A 184 -20.56 -10.01 0.27
C ILE A 184 -19.49 -10.88 -0.38
N ILE A 185 -19.89 -12.03 -0.92
CA ILE A 185 -19.05 -12.90 -1.76
C ILE A 185 -19.48 -12.70 -3.22
N SER A 186 -18.59 -12.18 -4.07
CA SER A 186 -18.91 -11.89 -5.48
C SER A 186 -18.42 -12.95 -6.46
N ASN A 187 -17.31 -13.60 -6.17
CA ASN A 187 -16.75 -14.64 -7.03
C ASN A 187 -16.10 -15.74 -6.17
N VAL A 188 -16.20 -16.98 -6.64
CA VAL A 188 -15.57 -18.15 -6.05
C VAL A 188 -14.87 -18.92 -7.17
N TYR A 189 -13.65 -19.37 -6.92
CA TYR A 189 -12.83 -20.14 -7.84
C TYR A 189 -12.29 -21.38 -7.17
N ALA A 190 -12.13 -22.45 -7.94
CA ALA A 190 -11.49 -23.69 -7.52
C ALA A 190 -10.23 -23.95 -8.37
N TYR A 191 -9.19 -24.46 -7.73
CA TYR A 191 -7.85 -24.66 -8.27
C TYR A 191 -7.48 -26.14 -8.08
N PRO A 192 -7.61 -26.98 -9.11
CA PRO A 192 -7.02 -28.32 -9.09
C PRO A 192 -5.50 -28.21 -9.00
N ILE A 193 -4.87 -28.95 -8.07
CA ILE A 193 -3.42 -28.96 -7.84
C ILE A 193 -2.83 -30.30 -8.27
N GLY A 194 -1.91 -30.24 -9.24
CA GLY A 194 -1.22 -31.39 -9.82
C GLY A 194 -1.98 -32.06 -10.97
N ASP A 195 -1.24 -32.72 -11.86
CA ASP A 195 -1.70 -33.16 -13.19
C ASP A 195 -2.88 -34.18 -13.17
N ASN A 196 -3.12 -34.85 -12.02
CA ASN A 196 -4.19 -35.84 -11.85
C ASN A 196 -5.43 -35.29 -11.11
N SER A 197 -5.41 -34.04 -10.66
CA SER A 197 -6.53 -33.44 -9.94
C SER A 197 -7.53 -32.80 -10.91
N HIS A 198 -8.79 -32.69 -10.51
CA HIS A 198 -9.77 -31.95 -11.30
C HIS A 198 -10.91 -31.38 -10.47
N VAL A 199 -11.55 -30.34 -11.03
CA VAL A 199 -12.87 -29.87 -10.64
C VAL A 199 -13.75 -29.88 -11.88
N ASN A 200 -14.90 -30.55 -11.78
CA ASN A 200 -15.84 -30.80 -12.87
C ASN A 200 -15.18 -31.42 -14.12
N GLY A 201 -14.13 -32.22 -13.93
CA GLY A 201 -13.38 -32.88 -14.98
C GLY A 201 -12.33 -31.99 -15.66
N SER A 202 -12.08 -30.77 -15.21
CA SER A 202 -10.99 -29.93 -15.71
C SER A 202 -9.87 -29.78 -14.69
N ASN A 203 -8.61 -29.80 -15.13
CA ASN A 203 -7.44 -29.50 -14.28
C ASN A 203 -7.14 -27.99 -14.20
N LYS A 204 -7.77 -27.18 -15.07
CA LYS A 204 -7.57 -25.73 -15.05
C LYS A 204 -8.41 -25.08 -13.96
N LYS A 205 -7.99 -23.90 -13.50
CA LYS A 205 -8.77 -23.03 -12.60
C LYS A 205 -10.21 -22.85 -13.11
N GLN A 206 -11.19 -23.15 -12.26
CA GLN A 206 -12.62 -23.07 -12.57
C GLN A 206 -13.29 -21.92 -11.81
N LYS A 207 -14.10 -21.12 -12.51
CA LYS A 207 -15.04 -20.19 -11.87
C LYS A 207 -16.30 -20.95 -11.46
N LEU A 208 -16.69 -20.82 -10.20
CA LEU A 208 -17.90 -21.46 -9.67
C LEU A 208 -19.07 -20.49 -9.67
N ARG A 209 -20.28 -20.99 -9.92
CA ARG A 209 -21.50 -20.19 -9.89
C ARG A 209 -21.94 -19.96 -8.45
N VAL A 210 -21.75 -18.72 -7.99
CA VAL A 210 -22.24 -18.28 -6.68
C VAL A 210 -23.77 -18.14 -6.68
N ILE A 211 -24.45 -18.81 -5.76
CA ILE A 211 -25.91 -18.84 -5.59
C ILE A 211 -26.27 -18.23 -4.24
N PRO A 212 -26.77 -16.97 -4.19
CA PRO A 212 -27.19 -16.34 -2.94
C PRO A 212 -28.40 -17.05 -2.32
N GLN A 213 -28.40 -17.17 -1.00
CA GLN A 213 -29.47 -17.74 -0.20
C GLN A 213 -30.30 -16.63 0.47
N LYS A 214 -31.55 -16.96 0.86
CA LYS A 214 -32.48 -15.97 1.45
C LYS A 214 -31.99 -15.38 2.79
N ASN A 215 -31.11 -16.10 3.50
CA ASN A 215 -30.55 -15.72 4.80
C ASN A 215 -29.25 -14.87 4.68
N GLY A 216 -28.83 -14.54 3.45
CA GLY A 216 -27.62 -13.79 3.16
C GLY A 216 -26.36 -14.65 3.00
N ASP A 217 -26.46 -15.97 3.19
CA ASP A 217 -25.35 -16.89 2.89
C ASP A 217 -25.30 -17.21 1.39
N TYR A 218 -24.25 -17.92 0.99
CA TYR A 218 -24.01 -18.35 -0.38
C TYR A 218 -23.79 -19.86 -0.44
N LYS A 219 -24.16 -20.45 -1.56
CA LYS A 219 -23.70 -21.78 -1.95
C LYS A 219 -23.20 -21.77 -3.38
N ILE A 220 -22.53 -22.83 -3.78
CA ILE A 220 -22.18 -23.09 -5.18
C ILE A 220 -23.03 -24.25 -5.73
N GLU A 221 -22.93 -24.48 -7.03
CA GLU A 221 -23.40 -25.69 -7.71
C GLU A 221 -22.65 -26.95 -7.25
N ASP A 222 -23.30 -28.10 -7.15
CA ASP A 222 -22.63 -29.34 -6.73
C ASP A 222 -21.38 -29.63 -7.59
N LEU A 223 -20.23 -29.83 -6.92
CA LEU A 223 -18.96 -30.06 -7.59
C LEU A 223 -18.63 -31.53 -7.66
N LYS A 224 -18.06 -31.97 -8.78
CA LYS A 224 -17.36 -33.25 -8.88
C LYS A 224 -15.87 -33.01 -8.88
N ALA A 225 -15.13 -33.60 -7.96
CA ALA A 225 -13.69 -33.36 -7.86
C ALA A 225 -12.91 -34.62 -7.47
N PHE A 226 -11.62 -34.60 -7.78
CA PHE A 226 -10.66 -35.61 -7.32
C PHE A 226 -9.29 -34.96 -7.15
N GLY A 227 -8.50 -35.46 -6.19
CA GLY A 227 -7.16 -34.97 -5.91
C GLY A 227 -7.14 -33.74 -5.00
N THR A 228 -6.01 -33.03 -4.99
CA THR A 228 -5.79 -31.84 -4.15
C THR A 228 -6.40 -30.61 -4.80
N ILE A 229 -7.24 -29.88 -4.07
CA ILE A 229 -7.97 -28.70 -4.54
C ILE A 229 -7.73 -27.53 -3.58
N GLY A 230 -7.50 -26.34 -4.14
CA GLY A 230 -7.55 -25.06 -3.43
C GLY A 230 -8.78 -24.25 -3.84
N PHE A 231 -9.27 -23.36 -2.97
CA PHE A 231 -10.33 -22.40 -3.29
C PHE A 231 -9.84 -20.96 -3.15
N ALA A 232 -10.45 -20.05 -3.91
CA ALA A 232 -10.27 -18.61 -3.71
C ALA A 232 -11.61 -17.89 -3.77
N VAL A 233 -11.70 -16.77 -3.05
CA VAL A 233 -12.92 -15.96 -2.97
C VAL A 233 -12.61 -14.49 -3.22
N GLN A 234 -13.57 -13.79 -3.84
CA GLN A 234 -13.61 -12.34 -3.82
C GLN A 234 -14.67 -11.90 -2.83
N THR A 235 -14.21 -11.22 -1.77
CA THR A 235 -15.06 -10.74 -0.69
C THR A 235 -14.93 -9.24 -0.54
N VAL A 236 -16.01 -8.60 -0.13
CA VAL A 236 -16.01 -7.19 0.27
C VAL A 236 -16.93 -6.99 1.45
N ASP A 237 -16.56 -6.06 2.30
CA ASP A 237 -17.39 -5.53 3.37
C ASP A 237 -17.96 -4.16 2.99
N ARG A 238 -19.06 -3.75 3.63
CA ARG A 238 -19.68 -2.44 3.42
C ARG A 238 -20.40 -1.95 4.69
N GLN A 239 -19.76 -1.02 5.40
CA GLN A 239 -20.37 -0.35 6.54
C GLN A 239 -21.63 0.45 6.14
N ASP A 240 -22.62 0.49 7.04
CA ASP A 240 -23.94 1.11 6.84
C ASP A 240 -23.89 2.54 6.25
N LEU A 241 -22.96 3.37 6.74
CA LEU A 241 -22.87 4.79 6.38
C LEU A 241 -21.91 5.05 5.21
N ALA A 242 -21.42 4.00 4.56
CA ALA A 242 -20.45 4.04 3.48
C ALA A 242 -20.92 3.25 2.25
N ALA A 243 -20.78 3.83 1.06
CA ALA A 243 -21.07 3.12 -0.20
C ALA A 243 -19.84 2.45 -0.82
N ASN A 244 -18.63 2.77 -0.34
CA ASN A 244 -17.40 2.12 -0.76
C ASN A 244 -17.35 0.67 -0.27
N LYS A 245 -16.60 -0.15 -1.02
CA LYS A 245 -16.25 -1.51 -0.65
C LYS A 245 -15.00 -1.46 0.22
N ASN A 246 -15.03 -2.15 1.35
CA ASN A 246 -13.90 -2.24 2.28
C ASN A 246 -13.44 -3.70 2.43
N GLY A 247 -12.31 -3.90 3.07
CA GLY A 247 -11.81 -5.23 3.43
C GLY A 247 -12.63 -5.87 4.55
N VAL A 248 -12.77 -7.19 4.49
CA VAL A 248 -13.32 -8.03 5.57
C VAL A 248 -12.33 -8.17 6.72
N TYR A 249 -12.77 -8.62 7.89
CA TYR A 249 -11.93 -8.74 9.09
C TYR A 249 -11.38 -10.15 9.33
N ASN A 250 -12.13 -11.19 8.99
CA ASN A 250 -11.67 -12.57 9.13
C ASN A 250 -12.27 -13.47 8.05
N ILE A 251 -11.48 -14.44 7.60
CA ILE A 251 -11.93 -15.54 6.74
C ILE A 251 -11.43 -16.85 7.34
N SER A 252 -12.35 -17.72 7.72
CA SER A 252 -12.06 -19.05 8.24
C SER A 252 -12.66 -20.12 7.35
N THR A 253 -12.01 -21.27 7.19
CA THR A 253 -12.53 -22.38 6.38
C THR A 253 -12.56 -23.67 7.13
N TYR A 254 -13.52 -24.53 6.75
CA TYR A 254 -13.80 -25.78 7.41
C TYR A 254 -13.97 -26.87 6.36
N PHE A 255 -13.30 -28.00 6.54
CA PHE A 255 -13.46 -29.18 5.72
C PHE A 255 -14.04 -30.32 6.57
N ASN A 256 -15.20 -30.83 6.17
CA ASN A 256 -15.96 -31.84 6.91
C ASN A 256 -16.17 -31.48 8.40
N GLY A 257 -16.37 -30.20 8.68
CA GLY A 257 -16.63 -29.66 10.02
C GLY A 257 -15.38 -29.29 10.83
N VAL A 258 -14.18 -29.64 10.36
CA VAL A 258 -12.91 -29.28 11.02
C VAL A 258 -12.35 -28.01 10.41
N GLN A 259 -12.02 -27.00 11.23
CA GLN A 259 -11.35 -25.78 10.76
C GLN A 259 -9.98 -26.14 10.20
N ASN A 260 -9.70 -25.75 8.96
CA ASN A 260 -8.47 -26.13 8.26
C ASN A 260 -7.62 -24.94 7.80
N PHE A 261 -8.14 -23.70 7.90
CA PHE A 261 -7.42 -22.50 7.53
C PHE A 261 -8.13 -21.24 8.08
N GLU A 262 -7.34 -20.22 8.43
CA GLU A 262 -7.83 -18.91 8.84
C GLU A 262 -6.90 -17.78 8.36
N ILE A 263 -7.50 -16.65 8.00
CA ILE A 263 -6.83 -15.37 7.78
C ILE A 263 -7.46 -14.34 8.74
N ASP A 264 -6.64 -13.81 9.65
CA ASP A 264 -7.05 -12.84 10.67
C ASP A 264 -6.42 -11.47 10.43
N PHE A 265 -7.24 -10.48 10.06
CA PHE A 265 -6.81 -9.12 9.73
C PHE A 265 -6.68 -8.21 10.97
N LYS A 266 -6.11 -8.72 12.07
CA LYS A 266 -5.89 -7.95 13.31
C LYS A 266 -4.63 -7.09 13.30
N ARG A 267 -3.52 -7.61 12.76
CA ARG A 267 -2.16 -7.03 12.85
C ARG A 267 -1.28 -7.64 11.77
N PHE A 268 -0.37 -6.86 11.21
CA PHE A 268 0.65 -7.38 10.28
C PHE A 268 1.99 -6.65 10.45
N SER A 269 3.05 -7.15 9.83
CA SER A 269 4.34 -6.45 9.74
C SER A 269 4.52 -5.70 8.42
N PHE A 270 5.09 -4.50 8.43
CA PHE A 270 5.44 -3.83 7.16
C PHE A 270 6.43 -4.64 6.32
N ALA A 271 7.27 -5.49 6.95
CA ALA A 271 8.26 -6.31 6.25
C ALA A 271 7.61 -7.39 5.36
N GLU A 272 6.42 -7.87 5.73
CA GLU A 272 5.74 -8.95 5.02
C GLU A 272 4.67 -8.46 4.03
N THR A 273 4.25 -7.20 4.11
CA THR A 273 3.09 -6.67 3.38
C THR A 273 3.13 -6.88 1.86
N LYS A 274 4.34 -6.92 1.27
CA LYS A 274 4.56 -7.22 -0.15
C LYS A 274 4.09 -8.62 -0.57
N HIS A 275 3.98 -9.54 0.39
CA HIS A 275 3.50 -10.90 0.20
C HIS A 275 1.99 -10.98 0.04
N LEU A 276 1.26 -9.86 0.14
CA LEU A 276 -0.11 -9.74 -0.33
C LEU A 276 -0.27 -10.25 -1.77
N ASN A 277 0.68 -9.97 -2.65
CA ASN A 277 0.63 -10.43 -4.03
C ASN A 277 0.73 -11.95 -4.17
N ARG A 278 1.15 -12.65 -3.10
CA ARG A 278 1.12 -14.11 -2.98
C ARG A 278 -0.14 -14.62 -2.29
N LEU A 279 -0.80 -13.81 -1.45
CA LEU A 279 -2.13 -14.10 -0.90
C LEU A 279 -3.22 -14.13 -2.00
N ILE A 280 -3.10 -13.29 -3.02
CA ILE A 280 -4.07 -13.23 -4.12
C ILE A 280 -3.64 -14.06 -5.34
N ASP A 281 -4.59 -14.39 -6.21
CA ASP A 281 -4.30 -14.78 -7.59
C ASP A 281 -3.82 -13.54 -8.37
N TYR A 282 -2.50 -13.30 -8.36
CA TYR A 282 -1.89 -12.11 -8.94
C TYR A 282 -2.05 -12.05 -10.46
N SER A 283 -1.94 -13.20 -11.15
CA SER A 283 -2.14 -13.27 -12.60
C SER A 283 -3.57 -12.83 -12.95
N HIS A 284 -4.57 -13.39 -12.26
CA HIS A 284 -5.97 -12.99 -12.44
C HIS A 284 -6.21 -11.51 -12.09
N PHE A 285 -5.53 -10.98 -11.07
CA PHE A 285 -5.61 -9.55 -10.77
C PHE A 285 -5.04 -8.68 -11.89
N LYS A 286 -3.91 -9.08 -12.50
CA LYS A 286 -3.29 -8.29 -13.57
C LYS A 286 -4.11 -8.32 -14.85
N THR A 287 -4.77 -9.44 -15.18
CA THR A 287 -5.61 -9.59 -16.38
C THR A 287 -7.05 -9.09 -16.18
N GLU A 288 -7.74 -9.51 -15.12
CA GLU A 288 -9.18 -9.27 -14.90
C GLU A 288 -9.49 -8.12 -13.94
N LYS A 289 -8.48 -7.56 -13.26
CA LYS A 289 -8.64 -6.54 -12.21
C LYS A 289 -9.51 -6.98 -11.03
N GLN A 290 -9.61 -8.29 -10.80
CA GLN A 290 -10.31 -8.89 -9.65
C GLN A 290 -9.28 -9.46 -8.67
N ARG A 291 -9.46 -9.18 -7.38
CA ARG A 291 -8.61 -9.72 -6.32
C ARG A 291 -9.26 -10.97 -5.73
N LEU A 292 -8.83 -12.13 -6.20
CA LEU A 292 -9.21 -13.41 -5.59
C LEU A 292 -8.25 -13.71 -4.45
N GLN A 293 -8.75 -13.74 -3.21
CA GLN A 293 -8.00 -14.15 -2.04
C GLN A 293 -7.98 -15.68 -1.99
N LYS A 294 -6.79 -16.27 -2.03
CA LYS A 294 -6.64 -17.72 -1.92
C LYS A 294 -6.93 -18.14 -0.48
N LEU A 295 -7.74 -19.19 -0.35
CA LEU A 295 -8.05 -19.87 0.91
C LEU A 295 -7.09 -21.04 1.16
N PHE A 296 -5.88 -20.91 0.60
CA PHE A 296 -4.77 -21.83 0.71
C PHE A 296 -3.47 -21.03 0.57
N ILE A 297 -2.37 -21.61 1.06
CA ILE A 297 -1.06 -20.99 1.12
C ILE A 297 -0.16 -21.69 0.11
N GLU A 298 0.27 -20.93 -0.89
CA GLU A 298 1.36 -21.35 -1.77
C GLU A 298 2.71 -21.15 -1.07
N GLU A 299 3.71 -21.92 -1.50
CA GLU A 299 5.07 -21.82 -0.97
C GLU A 299 5.61 -20.38 -1.04
N ASN A 300 6.58 -20.10 -0.16
CA ASN A 300 7.25 -18.80 -0.05
C ASN A 300 6.33 -17.63 0.32
N ASN A 301 5.24 -17.90 1.05
CA ASN A 301 4.31 -16.90 1.58
C ASN A 301 4.38 -16.79 3.12
N PRO A 302 5.16 -15.86 3.68
CA PRO A 302 5.44 -15.80 5.13
C PRO A 302 4.46 -14.92 5.92
N LEU A 303 3.24 -14.65 5.41
CA LEU A 303 2.32 -13.72 6.07
C LEU A 303 1.92 -14.23 7.46
N SER A 304 2.08 -13.36 8.46
CA SER A 304 1.68 -13.60 9.85
C SER A 304 0.16 -13.54 10.11
N LEU A 305 -0.62 -13.29 9.07
CA LEU A 305 -2.09 -13.24 9.10
C LEU A 305 -2.72 -14.65 9.14
N TYR A 306 -1.97 -15.69 8.78
CA TYR A 306 -2.50 -17.05 8.72
C TYR A 306 -2.51 -17.71 10.10
N ASP A 307 -3.59 -18.41 10.42
CA ASP A 307 -3.74 -19.21 11.64
C ASP A 307 -4.50 -20.53 11.32
N ASN A 308 -4.51 -21.48 12.25
CA ASN A 308 -5.27 -22.73 12.18
C ASN A 308 -5.10 -23.49 10.84
N ILE A 309 -3.85 -23.63 10.39
CA ILE A 309 -3.49 -24.14 9.07
C ILE A 309 -3.34 -25.68 9.10
N ILE A 310 -4.16 -26.39 8.33
CA ILE A 310 -4.02 -27.81 8.02
C ILE A 310 -3.77 -27.94 6.52
N ASP A 311 -2.73 -28.68 6.13
CA ASP A 311 -2.34 -28.91 4.73
C ASP A 311 -2.29 -27.62 3.89
N SER A 312 -1.78 -26.53 4.48
CA SER A 312 -1.73 -25.20 3.86
C SER A 312 -3.09 -24.68 3.36
N GLY A 313 -4.21 -25.15 3.90
CA GLY A 313 -5.57 -24.79 3.49
C GLY A 313 -6.08 -25.50 2.23
N TYR A 314 -5.26 -26.34 1.59
CA TYR A 314 -5.72 -27.26 0.55
C TYR A 314 -6.63 -28.33 1.15
N ILE A 315 -7.43 -28.96 0.28
CA ILE A 315 -8.19 -30.15 0.62
C ILE A 315 -7.90 -31.27 -0.36
N THR A 316 -7.94 -32.52 0.09
CA THR A 316 -7.82 -33.69 -0.78
C THR A 316 -9.16 -34.40 -0.88
N ILE A 317 -9.64 -34.56 -2.12
CA ILE A 317 -10.89 -35.25 -2.42
C ILE A 317 -10.59 -36.66 -2.93
N TYR A 318 -11.17 -37.66 -2.27
CA TYR A 318 -11.05 -39.06 -2.63
C TYR A 318 -12.29 -39.57 -3.37
N ASP A 319 -12.16 -40.68 -4.09
CA ASP A 319 -13.25 -41.26 -4.86
C ASP A 319 -14.47 -41.56 -4.01
N SER A 320 -15.66 -41.41 -4.60
CA SER A 320 -16.93 -41.83 -4.00
C SER A 320 -17.21 -41.22 -2.61
N THR A 321 -16.48 -40.18 -2.21
CA THR A 321 -16.73 -39.42 -0.99
C THR A 321 -17.79 -38.33 -1.21
N ALA A 322 -18.51 -37.97 -0.15
CA ALA A 322 -19.30 -36.75 -0.09
C ALA A 322 -18.66 -35.85 0.97
N SER A 323 -18.05 -34.76 0.52
CA SER A 323 -17.35 -33.82 1.38
C SER A 323 -18.02 -32.46 1.37
N VAL A 324 -17.91 -31.74 2.48
CA VAL A 324 -18.41 -30.37 2.62
C VAL A 324 -17.24 -29.45 2.96
N TYR A 325 -17.06 -28.43 2.14
CA TYR A 325 -16.16 -27.33 2.41
C TYR A 325 -16.98 -26.07 2.69
N LYS A 326 -16.65 -25.37 3.78
CA LYS A 326 -17.32 -24.14 4.19
C LYS A 326 -16.31 -23.02 4.36
N ALA A 327 -16.59 -21.85 3.81
CA ALA A 327 -15.87 -20.63 4.16
C ALA A 327 -16.79 -19.69 4.94
N LYS A 328 -16.31 -19.19 6.08
CA LYS A 328 -16.99 -18.26 6.96
C LYS A 328 -16.25 -16.92 6.87
N ILE A 329 -16.94 -15.89 6.42
CA ILE A 329 -16.40 -14.54 6.20
C ILE A 329 -17.08 -13.60 7.19
N SER A 330 -16.31 -12.80 7.93
CA SER A 330 -16.85 -11.83 8.89
C SER A 330 -16.23 -10.45 8.78
N ASP A 331 -17.02 -9.44 9.14
CA ASP A 331 -16.54 -8.08 9.39
C ASP A 331 -16.07 -7.91 10.85
N PHE A 332 -15.63 -6.70 11.21
CA PHE A 332 -15.17 -6.42 12.57
C PHE A 332 -16.29 -6.45 13.61
N LYS A 333 -17.54 -6.16 13.21
CA LYS A 333 -18.70 -6.15 14.12
C LYS A 333 -19.29 -7.55 14.35
N GLY A 334 -18.77 -8.56 13.66
CA GLY A 334 -19.23 -9.93 13.77
C GLY A 334 -20.45 -10.23 12.90
N ASN A 335 -20.73 -9.41 11.87
CA ASN A 335 -21.69 -9.81 10.85
C ASN A 335 -21.04 -10.87 9.97
N GLU A 336 -21.76 -11.98 9.75
CA GLU A 336 -21.19 -13.19 9.15
C GLU A 336 -21.95 -13.64 7.92
N THR A 337 -21.18 -14.12 6.94
CA THR A 337 -21.66 -14.77 5.72
C THR A 337 -20.95 -16.10 5.55
N ASN A 338 -21.72 -17.16 5.31
CA ASN A 338 -21.19 -18.48 5.00
C ASN A 338 -21.23 -18.76 3.50
N LEU A 339 -20.25 -19.50 3.01
CA LEU A 339 -20.20 -20.13 1.70
C LEU A 339 -20.15 -21.64 1.86
N ASP A 340 -21.18 -22.34 1.40
CA ASP A 340 -21.25 -23.79 1.42
C ASP A 340 -20.88 -24.40 0.05
N ILE A 341 -19.93 -25.33 0.05
CA ILE A 341 -19.44 -26.05 -1.13
C ILE A 341 -19.61 -27.55 -0.88
N THR A 342 -20.54 -28.18 -1.61
CA THR A 342 -20.72 -29.64 -1.57
C THR A 342 -19.92 -30.27 -2.70
N ILE A 343 -19.10 -31.27 -2.36
CA ILE A 343 -18.15 -31.90 -3.26
C ILE A 343 -18.38 -33.41 -3.27
N LYS A 344 -18.62 -33.95 -4.45
CA LYS A 344 -18.67 -35.39 -4.70
C LYS A 344 -17.34 -35.85 -5.30
N GLY A 345 -16.73 -36.86 -4.67
CA GLY A 345 -15.58 -37.57 -5.21
C GLY A 345 -15.92 -38.28 -6.51
N ASP A 346 -15.11 -38.06 -7.56
CA ASP A 346 -15.29 -38.65 -8.88
C ASP A 346 -13.91 -38.95 -9.48
N VAL A 347 -13.37 -40.17 -9.28
CA VAL A 347 -12.07 -40.53 -9.86
C VAL A 347 -12.16 -40.64 -11.37
N LYS A 348 -11.54 -39.68 -12.05
CA LYS A 348 -11.21 -39.76 -13.47
C LYS A 348 -10.00 -38.89 -13.77
N LEU A 349 -9.36 -39.13 -14.91
CA LEU A 349 -8.38 -38.21 -15.44
C LEU A 349 -9.06 -36.91 -15.89
N PRO A 350 -8.40 -35.75 -15.72
CA PRO A 350 -8.93 -34.50 -16.21
C PRO A 350 -8.99 -34.50 -17.75
N ASN A 351 -10.01 -33.84 -18.30
CA ASN A 351 -10.23 -33.66 -19.73
C ASN A 351 -9.21 -32.72 -20.37
N ASP A 352 -8.59 -31.86 -19.57
CA ASP A 352 -7.53 -30.96 -19.96
C ASP A 352 -6.49 -30.88 -18.84
N VAL A 353 -5.23 -30.65 -19.22
CA VAL A 353 -4.14 -30.38 -18.27
C VAL A 353 -3.57 -29.02 -18.62
N GLU A 354 -3.24 -28.23 -17.59
CA GLU A 354 -2.59 -26.94 -17.83
C GLU A 354 -1.20 -27.17 -18.44
N GLU A 355 -0.96 -26.63 -19.63
CA GLU A 355 0.32 -26.79 -20.32
C GLU A 355 1.41 -26.07 -19.56
N LYS A 356 2.51 -26.78 -19.28
CA LYS A 356 3.70 -26.19 -18.66
C LYS A 356 4.36 -25.28 -19.69
N VAL A 357 4.28 -23.97 -19.48
CA VAL A 357 4.94 -22.99 -20.34
C VAL A 357 6.45 -23.13 -20.17
N THR A 358 7.14 -23.45 -21.28
CA THR A 358 8.60 -23.53 -21.33
C THR A 358 9.15 -22.49 -22.29
N THR A 359 10.25 -21.85 -21.91
CA THR A 359 10.98 -20.86 -22.71
C THR A 359 12.46 -21.26 -22.78
N GLN A 360 13.29 -20.47 -23.44
CA GLN A 360 14.74 -20.74 -23.52
C GLN A 360 15.47 -20.57 -22.19
N HIS A 361 14.91 -19.82 -21.24
CA HIS A 361 15.59 -19.44 -20.01
C HIS A 361 14.78 -19.89 -18.79
N TYR A 362 15.46 -20.52 -17.83
CA TYR A 362 14.87 -20.95 -16.57
C TYR A 362 15.51 -20.18 -15.41
N ILE A 363 14.69 -19.51 -14.60
CA ILE A 363 15.13 -18.74 -13.44
C ILE A 363 14.82 -19.56 -12.18
N GLN A 364 15.87 -19.94 -11.45
CA GLN A 364 15.71 -20.52 -10.12
C GLN A 364 15.51 -19.41 -9.09
N HIS A 365 14.45 -19.50 -8.28
CA HIS A 365 14.09 -18.41 -7.38
C HIS A 365 15.14 -18.18 -6.27
N ASP A 366 15.90 -19.20 -5.90
CA ASP A 366 16.83 -19.22 -4.78
C ASP A 366 18.30 -19.02 -5.18
N LEU A 367 18.57 -18.80 -6.47
CA LEU A 367 19.89 -18.47 -7.02
C LEU A 367 19.89 -17.07 -7.65
N GLU A 368 21.09 -16.52 -7.82
CA GLU A 368 21.29 -15.37 -8.70
C GLU A 368 21.30 -15.83 -10.17
N ALA A 369 20.75 -15.01 -11.05
CA ALA A 369 20.71 -15.30 -12.47
C ALA A 369 20.94 -14.01 -13.28
N GLU A 370 21.49 -14.17 -14.47
CA GLU A 370 21.77 -13.07 -15.38
C GLU A 370 21.42 -13.49 -16.79
N LEU A 371 20.71 -12.62 -17.51
CA LEU A 371 20.37 -12.78 -18.91
C LEU A 371 20.99 -11.63 -19.69
N GLU A 372 21.66 -11.94 -20.79
CA GLU A 372 22.34 -10.96 -21.64
C GLU A 372 22.05 -11.26 -23.10
N GLN A 373 21.66 -10.23 -23.85
CA GLN A 373 21.49 -10.29 -25.30
C GLN A 373 21.66 -8.88 -25.87
N ASP A 374 22.41 -8.79 -26.97
CA ASP A 374 22.77 -7.53 -27.62
C ASP A 374 23.37 -6.52 -26.61
N LYS A 375 22.70 -5.39 -26.37
CA LYS A 375 23.14 -4.35 -25.43
C LYS A 375 22.47 -4.43 -24.07
N PHE A 376 21.53 -5.36 -23.88
CA PHE A 376 20.78 -5.48 -22.64
C PHE A 376 21.35 -6.57 -21.74
N LYS A 377 21.37 -6.26 -20.45
CA LYS A 377 21.73 -7.18 -19.38
C LYS A 377 20.72 -7.08 -18.24
N VAL A 378 20.14 -8.20 -17.84
CA VAL A 378 19.14 -8.28 -16.78
C VAL A 378 19.68 -9.17 -15.66
N GLY A 379 19.84 -8.58 -14.48
CA GLY A 379 20.38 -9.27 -13.30
C GLY A 379 19.30 -9.51 -12.25
N PHE A 380 19.10 -10.77 -11.86
CA PHE A 380 18.19 -11.22 -10.82
C PHE A 380 18.98 -11.66 -9.59
N TYR A 381 18.69 -11.04 -8.44
CA TYR A 381 19.24 -11.48 -7.16
C TYR A 381 18.45 -12.68 -6.62
N LYS A 382 19.04 -13.41 -5.68
CA LYS A 382 18.35 -14.46 -4.93
C LYS A 382 17.03 -13.95 -4.30
N ASP A 383 15.98 -14.77 -4.40
CA ASP A 383 14.59 -14.49 -4.01
C ASP A 383 13.99 -13.25 -4.68
N THR A 384 14.37 -12.96 -5.92
CA THR A 384 13.66 -11.96 -6.74
C THR A 384 12.21 -12.39 -6.97
N PHE A 385 11.98 -13.68 -7.23
CA PHE A 385 10.66 -14.27 -7.45
C PHE A 385 10.25 -15.19 -6.30
N TYR A 386 8.98 -15.59 -6.30
CA TYR A 386 8.44 -16.55 -5.33
C TYR A 386 8.72 -17.99 -5.73
N ASP A 387 8.62 -18.29 -7.02
CA ASP A 387 8.77 -19.63 -7.58
C ASP A 387 9.82 -19.61 -8.69
N SER A 388 10.42 -20.77 -8.96
CA SER A 388 11.26 -20.97 -10.14
C SER A 388 10.36 -21.13 -11.36
N PHE A 389 10.74 -20.53 -12.49
CA PHE A 389 9.92 -20.54 -13.70
C PHE A 389 10.73 -20.31 -14.97
N PHE A 390 10.13 -20.65 -16.10
CA PHE A 390 10.66 -20.31 -17.42
C PHE A 390 10.29 -18.87 -17.77
N ILE A 391 11.29 -18.02 -18.02
CA ILE A 391 11.11 -16.59 -18.28
C ILE A 391 11.18 -16.32 -19.78
N ASP A 392 10.25 -15.50 -20.31
CA ASP A 392 10.40 -14.98 -21.66
C ASP A 392 11.41 -13.84 -21.64
N PHE A 393 12.45 -13.95 -22.44
CA PHE A 393 13.47 -12.93 -22.60
C PHE A 393 13.81 -12.84 -24.09
N SER A 394 13.67 -11.64 -24.64
CA SER A 394 14.05 -11.37 -26.03
C SER A 394 14.41 -9.91 -26.21
N VAL A 395 15.48 -9.66 -26.95
CA VAL A 395 15.85 -8.32 -27.40
C VAL A 395 15.59 -8.20 -28.89
N LYS A 396 14.97 -7.09 -29.30
CA LYS A 396 14.83 -6.69 -30.70
C LYS A 396 15.20 -5.21 -30.81
N ASN A 397 16.30 -4.92 -31.50
CA ASN A 397 16.87 -3.57 -31.61
C ASN A 397 17.19 -2.97 -30.23
N ASP A 398 16.51 -1.89 -29.85
CA ASP A 398 16.61 -1.16 -28.59
C ASP A 398 15.48 -1.52 -27.60
N THR A 399 14.73 -2.58 -27.89
CA THR A 399 13.58 -3.03 -27.09
C THR A 399 13.86 -4.39 -26.45
N LEU A 400 13.79 -4.42 -25.12
CA LEU A 400 13.83 -5.63 -24.30
C LEU A 400 12.40 -6.03 -23.94
N THR A 401 12.01 -7.27 -24.23
CA THR A 401 10.79 -7.89 -23.68
C THR A 401 11.20 -8.86 -22.58
N LEU A 402 10.72 -8.62 -21.36
CA LEU A 402 11.04 -9.40 -20.17
C LEU A 402 9.76 -9.93 -19.51
N HIS A 403 9.24 -11.02 -20.07
CA HIS A 403 8.06 -11.73 -19.63
C HIS A 403 6.79 -10.87 -19.47
N LYS A 404 5.64 -11.54 -19.32
CA LYS A 404 4.38 -10.84 -19.07
C LYS A 404 4.33 -10.35 -17.61
N PRO A 405 3.73 -9.18 -17.32
CA PRO A 405 3.57 -8.65 -15.97
C PRO A 405 2.49 -9.40 -15.16
N ILE A 406 2.46 -10.73 -15.20
CA ILE A 406 1.46 -11.59 -14.55
C ILE A 406 2.04 -12.38 -13.37
N LEU A 407 3.34 -12.23 -13.11
CA LEU A 407 4.02 -12.84 -11.97
C LEU A 407 4.36 -11.78 -10.91
N PRO A 408 4.16 -12.08 -9.62
CA PRO A 408 4.52 -11.16 -8.55
C PRO A 408 6.03 -11.19 -8.31
N VAL A 409 6.64 -10.01 -8.27
CA VAL A 409 8.08 -9.84 -8.02
C VAL A 409 8.33 -9.42 -6.56
N LYS A 410 9.16 -10.16 -5.83
CA LYS A 410 9.44 -10.00 -4.39
C LYS A 410 10.52 -8.94 -4.11
N LYS A 411 11.62 -8.95 -4.87
CA LYS A 411 12.73 -7.99 -4.75
C LYS A 411 12.97 -7.31 -6.10
N SER A 412 13.52 -6.09 -6.09
CA SER A 412 13.85 -5.43 -7.36
C SER A 412 14.98 -6.19 -8.06
N PHE A 413 14.91 -6.26 -9.39
CA PHE A 413 15.97 -6.72 -10.26
C PHE A 413 16.53 -5.55 -11.08
N THR A 414 17.65 -5.78 -11.74
CA THR A 414 18.36 -4.74 -12.49
C THR A 414 18.21 -4.96 -13.99
N ILE A 415 17.92 -3.89 -14.74
CA ILE A 415 18.06 -3.85 -16.19
C ILE A 415 19.16 -2.86 -16.52
N SER A 416 20.12 -3.26 -17.35
CA SER A 416 21.20 -2.42 -17.82
C SER A 416 21.27 -2.40 -19.34
N TYR A 417 21.71 -1.27 -19.89
CA TYR A 417 21.88 -1.05 -21.32
C TYR A 417 23.26 -0.44 -21.60
N ASP A 418 24.00 -1.02 -22.55
CA ASP A 418 25.27 -0.48 -23.03
C ASP A 418 25.07 0.65 -24.05
N ILE A 419 25.54 1.85 -23.70
CA ILE A 419 25.44 3.07 -24.50
C ILE A 419 26.79 3.46 -25.14
N SER A 420 27.74 2.52 -25.28
CA SER A 420 29.06 2.75 -25.89
C SER A 420 29.03 3.40 -27.27
N ASP A 421 27.99 3.13 -28.04
CA ASP A 421 27.89 3.55 -29.44
C ASP A 421 27.27 4.96 -29.59
N PHE A 422 26.85 5.59 -28.50
CA PHE A 422 26.27 6.93 -28.51
C PHE A 422 27.34 8.01 -28.31
N ASN A 423 27.21 9.13 -29.02
CA ASN A 423 28.08 10.29 -28.84
C ASN A 423 27.73 11.08 -27.56
N GLU A 424 28.64 11.95 -27.09
CA GLU A 424 28.45 12.71 -25.84
C GLU A 424 27.20 13.60 -25.80
N GLU A 425 26.75 14.12 -26.94
CA GLU A 425 25.54 14.94 -27.05
C GLU A 425 24.27 14.11 -26.90
N ASP A 426 24.24 12.93 -27.53
CA ASP A 426 23.12 12.00 -27.49
C ASP A 426 23.03 11.27 -26.16
N LEU A 427 24.15 11.10 -25.46
CA LEU A 427 24.23 10.53 -24.12
C LEU A 427 23.55 11.42 -23.05
N LYS A 428 23.38 12.71 -23.33
CA LYS A 428 22.62 13.61 -22.47
C LYS A 428 21.14 13.27 -22.61
N GLN A 429 20.50 13.09 -21.46
CA GLN A 429 19.08 12.82 -21.34
C GLN A 429 18.55 11.48 -21.86
N LEU A 430 19.43 10.49 -22.08
CA LEU A 430 18.99 9.10 -22.26
C LEU A 430 18.53 8.49 -20.94
N TYR A 431 17.49 7.68 -21.03
CA TYR A 431 16.97 6.92 -19.91
C TYR A 431 16.37 5.59 -20.35
N ILE A 432 16.24 4.66 -19.42
CA ILE A 432 15.50 3.42 -19.62
C ILE A 432 14.03 3.71 -19.34
N ALA A 433 13.16 3.37 -20.29
CA ALA A 433 11.71 3.52 -20.15
C ALA A 433 11.03 2.15 -20.10
N GLU A 434 9.99 2.03 -19.26
CA GLU A 434 9.03 0.93 -19.34
C GLU A 434 7.90 1.36 -20.28
N LEU A 435 7.54 0.51 -21.25
CA LEU A 435 6.39 0.75 -22.10
C LEU A 435 5.11 0.33 -21.36
N ILE A 436 4.24 1.30 -21.08
CA ILE A 436 3.02 1.07 -20.31
C ILE A 436 1.76 1.48 -21.07
N GLY A 437 0.64 0.82 -20.74
CA GLY A 437 -0.66 1.14 -21.31
C GLY A 437 -0.88 0.55 -22.70
N TRP A 438 -1.98 0.95 -23.34
CA TRP A 438 -2.40 0.43 -24.65
C TRP A 438 -1.65 1.07 -25.82
N ASN A 439 -0.98 2.20 -25.58
CA ASN A 439 -0.27 3.00 -26.56
C ASN A 439 1.26 2.90 -26.39
N ASP A 440 1.75 1.94 -25.58
CA ASP A 440 3.16 1.76 -25.27
C ASP A 440 3.84 3.07 -24.87
N TRP A 441 3.22 3.81 -23.94
CA TRP A 441 3.77 5.08 -23.48
C TRP A 441 5.10 4.84 -22.75
N PRO A 442 6.20 5.50 -23.14
CA PRO A 442 7.49 5.35 -22.49
C PRO A 442 7.47 6.04 -21.12
N SER A 443 7.25 5.25 -20.07
CA SER A 443 7.29 5.71 -18.69
C SER A 443 8.73 5.70 -18.17
N TYR A 444 9.18 6.82 -17.61
CA TYR A 444 10.50 6.93 -17.01
C TYR A 444 10.72 5.87 -15.93
N SER A 445 11.71 5.00 -16.14
CA SER A 445 12.28 4.18 -15.08
C SER A 445 13.48 4.92 -14.49
N THR A 446 13.63 4.88 -13.16
CA THR A 446 14.75 5.55 -12.48
C THR A 446 16.05 5.07 -13.08
N THR A 447 16.76 5.96 -13.78
CA THR A 447 17.94 5.58 -14.56
C THR A 447 19.19 6.18 -13.94
N LYS A 448 20.20 5.32 -13.72
CA LYS A 448 21.54 5.70 -13.27
C LYS A 448 22.54 5.41 -14.36
N ARG A 449 23.43 6.36 -14.62
CA ARG A 449 24.55 6.19 -15.54
C ARG A 449 25.85 5.96 -14.77
N LYS A 450 26.61 4.93 -15.17
CA LYS A 450 27.99 4.69 -14.73
C LYS A 450 28.84 4.36 -15.95
N GLY A 451 29.70 5.30 -16.37
CA GLY A 451 30.45 5.17 -17.62
C GLY A 451 29.51 5.04 -18.82
N ASN A 452 29.65 3.94 -19.55
CA ASN A 452 28.84 3.59 -20.74
C ASN A 452 27.67 2.65 -20.41
N THR A 453 27.23 2.58 -19.16
CA THR A 453 26.09 1.75 -18.77
C THR A 453 25.00 2.61 -18.15
N LEU A 454 23.79 2.51 -18.71
CA LEU A 454 22.56 2.93 -18.04
C LEU A 454 21.99 1.74 -17.28
N SER A 455 21.45 1.98 -16.09
CA SER A 455 20.85 0.94 -15.27
C SER A 455 19.60 1.44 -14.56
N THR A 456 18.63 0.56 -14.39
CA THR A 456 17.43 0.79 -13.58
C THR A 456 17.16 -0.40 -12.66
N TYR A 457 16.54 -0.13 -11.52
CA TYR A 457 16.06 -1.14 -10.58
C TYR A 457 14.54 -1.13 -10.62
N THR A 458 13.93 -2.27 -10.93
CA THR A 458 12.48 -2.37 -11.12
C THR A 458 11.93 -3.64 -10.48
N LYS A 459 10.62 -3.63 -10.20
CA LYS A 459 9.85 -4.82 -9.79
C LYS A 459 8.81 -5.21 -10.83
N ASP A 460 8.82 -4.54 -11.98
CA ASP A 460 7.82 -4.73 -13.01
C ASP A 460 8.47 -5.49 -14.17
N LEU A 461 7.92 -6.67 -14.47
CA LEU A 461 8.17 -7.38 -15.71
C LEU A 461 7.44 -6.65 -16.85
N GLY A 462 7.88 -6.81 -18.09
CA GLY A 462 7.28 -6.13 -19.23
C GLY A 462 8.29 -5.72 -20.28
N THR A 463 7.97 -4.68 -21.03
CA THR A 463 8.78 -4.23 -22.16
C THR A 463 9.51 -2.95 -21.81
N TYR A 464 10.81 -2.91 -22.08
CA TYR A 464 11.70 -1.80 -21.78
C TYR A 464 12.41 -1.31 -23.03
N VAL A 465 12.60 0.00 -23.14
CA VAL A 465 13.30 0.63 -24.26
C VAL A 465 14.31 1.66 -23.77
N LEU A 466 15.29 1.97 -24.62
CA LEU A 466 16.09 3.18 -24.45
C LEU A 466 15.33 4.38 -25.05
N ALA A 467 15.11 5.41 -24.24
CA ALA A 467 14.40 6.63 -24.64
C ALA A 467 15.22 7.89 -24.36
N ARG A 468 14.81 9.03 -24.94
CA ARG A 468 15.46 10.34 -24.78
C ARG A 468 14.43 11.41 -24.46
N ASP A 469 14.77 12.35 -23.56
CA ASP A 469 13.93 13.50 -23.24
C ASP A 469 14.71 14.81 -23.28
N THR A 470 14.47 15.62 -24.31
CA THR A 470 15.18 16.91 -24.52
C THR A 470 14.38 18.12 -24.06
N ILE A 471 13.17 17.92 -23.53
CA ILE A 471 12.22 19.01 -23.28
C ILE A 471 12.36 19.48 -21.84
N ALA A 472 12.81 20.72 -21.65
CA ALA A 472 12.91 21.30 -20.32
C ALA A 472 11.54 21.51 -19.64
N PRO A 473 11.47 21.38 -18.30
CA PRO A 473 10.25 21.64 -17.55
C PRO A 473 9.84 23.11 -17.69
N THR A 474 8.57 23.42 -17.46
CA THR A 474 8.02 24.78 -17.58
C THR A 474 7.70 25.37 -16.21
N ILE A 475 7.92 26.68 -16.05
CA ILE A 475 7.61 27.45 -14.85
C ILE A 475 6.69 28.62 -15.23
N LYS A 476 5.54 28.77 -14.54
CA LYS A 476 4.59 29.87 -14.77
C LYS A 476 4.12 30.48 -13.46
N ALA A 477 4.22 31.81 -13.33
CA ALA A 477 3.61 32.51 -12.21
C ALA A 477 2.08 32.35 -12.23
N VAL A 478 1.47 32.17 -11.05
CA VAL A 478 0.01 31.91 -10.94
C VAL A 478 -0.77 33.15 -10.51
N ASN A 479 -0.31 33.83 -9.46
CA ASN A 479 -1.03 34.95 -8.86
C ASN A 479 -0.27 36.28 -8.91
N PHE A 480 0.76 36.37 -9.76
CA PHE A 480 1.60 37.56 -9.90
C PHE A 480 2.22 37.63 -11.30
N LYS A 481 2.71 38.83 -11.63
CA LYS A 481 3.54 39.15 -12.81
C LYS A 481 4.75 39.96 -12.36
N ASP A 482 5.72 40.16 -13.25
CA ASP A 482 6.88 41.00 -12.95
C ASP A 482 6.47 42.41 -12.51
N GLY A 483 7.11 42.91 -11.45
CA GLY A 483 6.83 44.18 -10.80
C GLY A 483 5.54 44.22 -9.96
N SER A 484 4.89 43.09 -9.69
CA SER A 484 3.63 43.08 -8.90
C SER A 484 3.84 43.44 -7.44
N TRP A 485 2.87 44.18 -6.88
CA TRP A 485 2.74 44.36 -5.43
C TRP A 485 1.99 43.17 -4.81
N LEU A 486 2.67 42.42 -3.95
CA LEU A 486 2.11 41.22 -3.33
C LEU A 486 1.63 41.42 -1.89
N SER A 487 1.70 42.63 -1.31
CA SER A 487 1.34 42.88 0.10
C SER A 487 -0.03 42.32 0.54
N LYS A 488 -1.02 42.29 -0.36
CA LYS A 488 -2.38 41.78 -0.07
C LYS A 488 -2.49 40.25 -0.12
N TYR A 489 -1.49 39.56 -0.65
CA TYR A 489 -1.49 38.10 -0.76
C TYR A 489 -0.74 37.48 0.42
N ARG A 490 -1.34 36.45 1.00
CA ARG A 490 -0.66 35.55 1.95
C ARG A 490 0.30 34.58 1.27
N TYR A 491 0.00 34.19 0.03
CA TYR A 491 0.75 33.15 -0.68
C TYR A 491 1.35 33.65 -2.00
N LEU A 492 2.55 33.17 -2.31
CA LEU A 492 3.17 33.24 -3.64
C LEU A 492 3.04 31.87 -4.31
N LYS A 493 2.53 31.82 -5.55
CA LYS A 493 2.26 30.55 -6.25
C LYS A 493 2.87 30.50 -7.63
N VAL A 494 3.52 29.38 -7.93
CA VAL A 494 4.15 29.10 -9.23
C VAL A 494 3.72 27.71 -9.69
N LYS A 495 3.30 27.57 -10.94
CA LYS A 495 2.98 26.29 -11.56
C LYS A 495 4.22 25.74 -12.24
N ILE A 496 4.55 24.48 -11.96
CA ILE A 496 5.70 23.78 -12.53
C ILE A 496 5.21 22.53 -13.25
N ASN A 497 5.61 22.30 -14.50
CA ASN A 497 5.13 21.16 -15.27
C ASN A 497 6.23 20.57 -16.12
N ASP A 498 6.28 19.24 -16.16
CA ASP A 498 7.07 18.49 -17.13
C ASP A 498 6.15 17.63 -18.02
N VAL A 499 6.56 17.42 -19.27
CA VAL A 499 5.81 16.64 -20.27
C VAL A 499 6.48 15.30 -20.60
N GLY A 500 7.73 15.10 -20.20
CA GLY A 500 8.53 13.91 -20.46
C GLY A 500 8.69 13.07 -19.21
N THR A 501 9.92 13.03 -18.69
CA THR A 501 10.37 12.08 -17.66
C THR A 501 9.90 12.38 -16.24
N GLY A 502 9.22 13.50 -16.02
CA GLY A 502 8.77 13.95 -14.72
C GLY A 502 9.80 14.84 -14.00
N LEU A 503 9.38 15.41 -12.88
CA LEU A 503 10.20 16.36 -12.13
C LEU A 503 11.09 15.65 -11.11
N SER A 504 12.37 16.02 -11.09
CA SER A 504 13.36 15.53 -10.12
C SER A 504 13.49 16.46 -8.92
N SER A 505 13.66 17.76 -9.17
CA SER A 505 13.89 18.73 -8.09
C SER A 505 13.41 20.14 -8.43
N TYR A 506 13.24 20.94 -7.39
CA TYR A 506 13.00 22.37 -7.50
C TYR A 506 13.73 23.12 -6.38
N ARG A 507 14.11 24.36 -6.64
CA ARG A 507 14.69 25.27 -5.64
C ARG A 507 14.18 26.67 -5.87
N ALA A 508 13.75 27.33 -4.79
CA ALA A 508 13.30 28.71 -4.85
C ALA A 508 14.07 29.57 -3.84
N THR A 509 14.43 30.78 -4.27
CA THR A 509 15.06 31.78 -3.41
C THR A 509 14.41 33.14 -3.59
N VAL A 510 14.40 33.94 -2.52
CA VAL A 510 14.08 35.36 -2.57
C VAL A 510 15.27 36.14 -2.04
N ASN A 511 15.80 37.07 -2.84
CA ASN A 511 17.02 37.83 -2.52
C ASN A 511 18.21 36.91 -2.17
N GLY A 512 18.30 35.76 -2.86
CA GLY A 512 19.35 34.76 -2.62
C GLY A 512 19.13 33.85 -1.42
N LYS A 513 18.13 34.12 -0.56
CA LYS A 513 17.77 33.26 0.58
C LYS A 513 16.76 32.20 0.17
N TRP A 514 16.95 30.95 0.58
CA TRP A 514 16.01 29.87 0.31
C TRP A 514 14.64 30.13 0.95
N ILE A 515 13.57 29.77 0.23
CA ILE A 515 12.21 29.84 0.74
C ILE A 515 11.53 28.47 0.63
N LEU A 516 10.76 28.11 1.67
CA LEU A 516 10.03 26.84 1.71
C LEU A 516 8.83 26.89 0.76
N MET A 517 8.98 26.32 -0.43
CA MET A 517 7.86 26.12 -1.36
C MET A 517 7.22 24.75 -1.11
N GLU A 518 5.97 24.71 -0.67
CA GLU A 518 5.19 23.47 -0.60
C GLU A 518 4.72 23.06 -2.00
N TYR A 519 5.12 21.88 -2.47
CA TYR A 519 4.71 21.36 -3.77
C TYR A 519 3.47 20.48 -3.67
N ASN A 520 2.38 20.94 -4.29
CA ASN A 520 1.20 20.14 -4.54
C ASN A 520 1.33 19.46 -5.92
N TYR A 521 1.84 18.23 -5.95
CA TYR A 521 2.07 17.49 -7.18
C TYR A 521 0.80 17.24 -8.00
N LYS A 522 -0.36 17.04 -7.34
CA LYS A 522 -1.67 16.84 -7.98
C LYS A 522 -2.09 18.06 -8.79
N LYS A 523 -1.80 19.26 -8.29
CA LYS A 523 -2.11 20.54 -8.96
C LYS A 523 -0.94 21.11 -9.75
N LYS A 524 0.25 20.52 -9.60
CA LYS A 524 1.50 20.99 -10.19
C LYS A 524 1.87 22.42 -9.75
N ILE A 525 1.59 22.77 -8.49
CA ILE A 525 1.77 24.14 -7.94
C ILE A 525 2.71 24.11 -6.73
N LEU A 526 3.74 24.97 -6.78
CA LEU A 526 4.56 25.38 -5.65
C LEU A 526 3.91 26.57 -4.93
N THR A 527 3.84 26.53 -3.61
CA THR A 527 3.26 27.59 -2.78
C THR A 527 4.20 28.00 -1.65
N TYR A 528 4.51 29.29 -1.55
CA TYR A 528 5.21 29.87 -0.39
C TYR A 528 4.24 30.69 0.46
N ASP A 529 4.30 30.53 1.79
CA ASP A 529 3.53 31.32 2.77
C ASP A 529 4.38 32.50 3.25
N PHE A 530 3.95 33.73 2.98
CA PHE A 530 4.68 34.92 3.38
C PHE A 530 4.79 35.08 4.91
N ASN A 531 3.98 34.35 5.68
CA ASN A 531 4.09 34.32 7.14
C ASN A 531 5.38 33.67 7.65
N ASP A 532 6.15 33.00 6.78
CA ASP A 532 7.48 32.48 7.15
C ASP A 532 8.52 33.58 7.36
N ALA A 533 8.20 34.83 7.00
CA ALA A 533 8.97 36.04 7.29
C ALA A 533 10.42 36.06 6.75
N VAL A 534 10.75 35.23 5.74
CA VAL A 534 12.03 35.32 5.00
C VAL A 534 12.07 36.59 4.13
N VAL A 535 10.90 37.08 3.72
CA VAL A 535 10.72 38.22 2.82
C VAL A 535 10.36 39.46 3.63
N THR A 536 11.35 40.29 3.95
CA THR A 536 11.19 41.50 4.78
C THR A 536 11.44 42.80 4.02
N GLU A 537 12.04 42.73 2.83
CA GLU A 537 12.40 43.90 2.03
C GLU A 537 11.23 44.39 1.17
N THR A 538 11.29 45.65 0.74
CA THR A 538 10.25 46.21 -0.13
C THR A 538 10.32 45.69 -1.55
N LYS A 539 11.53 45.57 -2.11
CA LYS A 539 11.80 45.03 -3.45
C LYS A 539 12.44 43.67 -3.31
N ASN A 540 11.88 42.66 -3.96
CA ASN A 540 12.29 41.27 -3.78
C ASN A 540 12.51 40.59 -5.13
N LYS A 541 13.66 39.93 -5.30
CA LYS A 541 13.98 39.13 -6.48
C LYS A 541 13.70 37.66 -6.20
N LEU A 542 12.68 37.10 -6.85
CA LEU A 542 12.37 35.67 -6.84
C LEU A 542 13.20 34.97 -7.91
N LYS A 543 13.80 33.83 -7.55
CA LYS A 543 14.40 32.88 -8.49
C LYS A 543 13.86 31.48 -8.19
N VAL A 544 13.31 30.81 -9.19
CA VAL A 544 12.85 29.42 -9.12
C VAL A 544 13.55 28.60 -10.19
N ILE A 545 14.17 27.50 -9.80
CA ILE A 545 14.81 26.53 -10.68
C ILE A 545 14.05 25.22 -10.56
N VAL A 546 13.75 24.58 -11.68
CA VAL A 546 13.08 23.27 -11.74
C VAL A 546 13.86 22.39 -12.69
N THR A 547 14.12 21.14 -12.27
CA THR A 547 14.88 20.15 -13.04
C THR A 547 14.05 18.86 -13.19
N ASP A 548 14.06 18.28 -14.37
CA ASP A 548 13.43 16.98 -14.64
C ASP A 548 14.33 15.78 -14.26
N ASN A 549 13.86 14.56 -14.50
CA ASN A 549 14.57 13.32 -14.14
C ASN A 549 15.80 13.00 -15.00
N VAL A 550 16.02 13.73 -16.10
CA VAL A 550 17.14 13.55 -17.01
C VAL A 550 18.11 14.73 -17.04
N GLY A 551 17.82 15.78 -16.26
CA GLY A 551 18.69 16.93 -16.03
C GLY A 551 18.35 18.19 -16.83
N ASN A 552 17.27 18.19 -17.62
CA ASN A 552 16.80 19.44 -18.22
C ASN A 552 16.29 20.36 -17.12
N ASN A 553 16.63 21.64 -17.21
CA ASN A 553 16.24 22.61 -16.20
C ASN A 553 15.72 23.90 -16.82
N THR A 554 14.84 24.56 -16.06
CA THR A 554 14.34 25.89 -16.36
C THR A 554 14.55 26.78 -15.16
N THR A 555 15.05 28.00 -15.41
CA THR A 555 15.17 29.05 -14.41
C THR A 555 14.16 30.16 -14.70
N PHE A 556 13.38 30.52 -13.69
CA PHE A 556 12.44 31.63 -13.71
C PHE A 556 12.87 32.70 -12.71
N GLU A 557 13.13 33.92 -13.18
CA GLU A 557 13.46 35.07 -12.35
C GLU A 557 12.45 36.19 -12.55
N THR A 558 12.06 36.86 -11.45
CA THR A 558 11.18 38.03 -11.52
C THR A 558 11.36 38.90 -10.28
N THR A 559 10.93 40.16 -10.36
CA THR A 559 10.86 41.07 -9.22
C THR A 559 9.42 41.24 -8.74
N PHE A 560 9.21 41.25 -7.43
CA PHE A 560 7.94 41.65 -6.82
C PHE A 560 8.17 42.62 -5.65
N PHE A 561 7.13 43.35 -5.27
CA PHE A 561 7.16 44.32 -4.18
C PHE A 561 6.25 43.92 -3.02
N ARG A 562 6.66 44.18 -1.78
CA ARG A 562 5.83 44.04 -0.57
C ARG A 562 6.11 45.20 0.40
N LYS A 563 5.20 45.43 1.32
CA LYS A 563 5.27 46.39 2.42
C LYS A 563 4.35 45.88 3.52
#